data_AF-A0A1C6ARR3-F1
#
_entry.id   AF-A0A1C6ARR3-F1
#
_cell.length_a   1.000
_cell.length_b   1.000
_cell.length_c   1.000
_cell.angle_alpha   90.00
_cell.angle_beta   90.00
_cell.angle_gamma   90.00
#
_symmetry.space_group_name_H-M   'P 1'
#
loop_
_entity.id
_entity.type
_entity.pdbx_description
1 polymer ?
#
loop_
_entity_poly.entity_id
_entity_poly.type
_entity_poly.pdbx_seq_one_letter_code
_entity_poly.pdbx_strand_id
1 'polypeptide(L)'
;MKIEINFEHPYMDAKIIEELTIADLDCFYADADEVSSLNLFFILEASLHRLHGKENRKAAARCAFLMAYYLFTPLTPPASHELAEFYISKALEWDEIPEYRQWKEIIDMGN
;
A
#
# COMPACT_ATOMS: atom_id res chain seq x y z
N MET A 1 6.66 8.15 -9.85
CA MET A 1 7.99 7.60 -9.52
C MET A 1 8.11 6.19 -10.09
N LYS A 2 9.31 5.75 -10.49
CA LYS A 2 9.54 4.35 -10.89
C LYS A 2 9.90 3.52 -9.67
N ILE A 3 9.16 2.45 -9.41
CA ILE A 3 9.41 1.51 -8.32
C ILE A 3 10.41 0.45 -8.79
N GLU A 4 11.42 0.16 -7.97
CA GLU A 4 12.42 -0.88 -8.23
C GLU A 4 12.58 -1.75 -6.98
N ILE A 5 12.66 -3.07 -7.17
CA ILE A 5 12.85 -4.02 -6.07
C ILE A 5 14.33 -4.10 -5.73
N ASN A 6 14.68 -3.72 -4.50
CA ASN A 6 16.02 -3.85 -3.96
C ASN A 6 16.04 -4.89 -2.84
N PHE A 7 16.65 -6.05 -3.08
CA PHE A 7 16.77 -7.11 -2.07
C PHE A 7 17.77 -6.81 -0.95
N GLU A 8 18.75 -5.92 -1.18
CA GLU A 8 19.68 -5.48 -0.13
C GLU A 8 19.03 -4.49 0.85
N HIS A 9 18.00 -3.78 0.37
CA HIS A 9 17.23 -2.82 1.15
C HIS A 9 15.72 -2.97 0.86
N PRO A 10 15.07 -4.05 1.33
CA PRO A 10 13.73 -4.45 0.91
C PRO A 10 12.62 -3.70 1.67
N TYR A 11 12.76 -2.39 1.80
CA TYR A 11 11.81 -1.49 2.45
C TYR A 11 11.97 -0.09 1.90
N MET A 12 10.94 0.73 2.06
CA MET A 12 10.88 2.11 1.62
C MET A 12 10.85 3.03 2.83
N ASP A 13 11.65 4.09 2.78
CA ASP A 13 11.66 5.12 3.80
C ASP A 13 10.37 5.96 3.77
N ALA A 14 10.06 6.64 4.88
CA ALA A 14 8.85 7.45 5.04
C ALA A 14 8.62 8.42 3.88
N LYS A 15 9.67 9.12 3.44
CA LYS A 15 9.58 10.08 2.34
C LYS A 15 9.16 9.43 1.01
N ILE A 16 9.70 8.25 0.71
CA ILE A 16 9.38 7.51 -0.52
C ILE A 16 7.91 7.09 -0.48
N ILE A 17 7.45 6.57 0.66
CA ILE A 17 6.05 6.17 0.87
C ILE A 17 5.08 7.35 0.72
N GLU A 18 5.43 8.52 1.25
CA GLU A 18 4.60 9.73 1.15
C GLU A 18 4.51 10.27 -0.28
N GLU A 19 5.56 10.11 -1.08
CA GLU A 19 5.61 10.55 -2.48
C GLU A 19 4.97 9.53 -3.45
N LEU A 20 4.81 8.27 -3.05
CA LEU A 20 4.18 7.24 -3.87
C LEU A 20 2.71 7.51 -4.15
N THR A 21 2.33 7.36 -5.42
CA THR A 21 0.95 7.46 -5.88
C THR A 21 0.40 6.09 -6.27
N ILE A 22 -0.93 5.97 -6.32
CA ILE A 22 -1.58 4.75 -6.82
C ILE A 22 -1.23 4.46 -8.29
N ALA A 23 -1.01 5.51 -9.10
CA ALA A 23 -0.57 5.37 -10.48
C ALA A 23 0.83 4.75 -10.59
N ASP A 24 1.71 5.01 -9.62
CA ASP A 24 3.03 4.38 -9.59
C ASP A 24 2.93 2.87 -9.31
N LEU A 25 1.97 2.46 -8.49
CA LEU A 25 1.66 1.05 -8.24
C LEU A 25 1.09 0.37 -9.49
N ASP A 26 0.18 1.05 -10.19
CA ASP A 26 -0.40 0.54 -11.44
C ASP A 26 0.67 0.39 -12.53
N CYS A 27 1.53 1.40 -12.70
CA CYS A 27 2.64 1.35 -13.65
C CYS A 27 3.62 0.22 -13.30
N PHE A 28 3.97 0.06 -12.01
CA PHE A 28 4.83 -1.03 -11.59
C PHE A 28 4.20 -2.40 -11.88
N TYR A 29 2.92 -2.60 -11.51
CA TYR A 29 2.22 -3.87 -11.74
C TYR A 29 2.10 -4.21 -13.23
N ALA A 30 1.86 -3.21 -14.09
CA ALA A 30 1.77 -3.41 -15.53
C ALA A 30 3.10 -3.89 -16.16
N ASP A 31 4.24 -3.47 -15.61
CA ASP A 31 5.58 -3.81 -16.12
C ASP A 31 6.20 -5.03 -15.41
N ALA A 32 5.74 -5.37 -14.20
CA ALA A 32 6.34 -6.38 -13.35
C ALA A 32 5.93 -7.82 -13.72
N ASP A 33 6.84 -8.77 -13.50
CA ASP A 33 6.47 -10.18 -13.44
C ASP A 33 5.68 -10.51 -12.16
N GLU A 34 5.09 -11.71 -12.10
CA GLU A 34 4.27 -12.15 -10.97
C GLU A 34 5.03 -12.16 -9.64
N VAL A 35 6.30 -12.60 -9.64
CA VAL A 35 7.14 -12.66 -8.44
C VAL A 35 7.46 -11.25 -7.95
N SER A 36 7.80 -10.35 -8.88
CA SER A 36 8.06 -8.95 -8.59
C SER A 36 6.80 -8.24 -8.07
N SER A 37 5.63 -8.52 -8.63
CA SER A 37 4.34 -7.98 -8.17
C SER A 37 4.05 -8.40 -6.72
N LEU A 38 4.24 -9.67 -6.39
CA LEU A 38 4.09 -10.17 -5.02
C LEU A 38 5.13 -9.57 -4.06
N ASN A 39 6.39 -9.46 -4.50
CA ASN A 39 7.46 -8.89 -3.68
C ASN A 39 7.22 -7.42 -3.31
N LEU A 40 6.59 -6.63 -4.18
CA LEU A 40 6.24 -5.25 -3.82
C LEU A 40 5.30 -5.21 -2.62
N PHE A 41 4.32 -6.11 -2.54
CA PHE A 41 3.44 -6.19 -1.37
C PHE A 41 4.24 -6.45 -0.08
N PHE A 42 5.17 -7.42 -0.10
CA PHE A 42 6.00 -7.72 1.07
C PHE A 42 6.98 -6.58 1.42
N ILE A 43 7.46 -5.82 0.44
CA ILE A 43 8.27 -4.62 0.67
C ILE A 43 7.43 -3.54 1.35
N LEU A 44 6.19 -3.31 0.91
CA LEU A 44 5.28 -2.36 1.56
C LEU A 44 4.96 -2.82 2.99
N GLU A 45 4.72 -4.11 3.22
CA GLU A 45 4.49 -4.66 4.56
C GLU A 45 5.70 -4.45 5.49
N ALA A 46 6.91 -4.76 5.02
CA ALA A 46 8.14 -4.51 5.77
C ALA A 46 8.35 -3.01 6.05
N SER A 47 8.02 -2.15 5.09
CA SER A 47 8.07 -0.69 5.24
C SER A 47 7.10 -0.24 6.33
N LEU A 48 5.85 -0.71 6.29
CA LEU A 48 4.84 -0.39 7.28
C LEU A 48 5.26 -0.79 8.70
N HIS A 49 5.82 -2.00 8.85
CA HIS A 49 6.35 -2.47 10.13
C HIS A 49 7.43 -1.55 10.70
N ARG A 50 8.31 -1.00 9.85
CA ARG A 50 9.38 -0.07 10.26
C ARG A 50 8.87 1.33 10.55
N LEU A 51 7.81 1.76 9.87
CA LEU A 51 7.14 3.03 10.11
C LEU A 51 6.26 3.00 11.38
N HIS A 52 6.06 1.82 11.98
CA HIS A 52 5.25 1.63 13.18
C HIS A 52 5.88 2.34 14.39
N GLY A 53 5.40 3.56 14.68
CA GLY A 53 5.87 4.41 15.77
C GLY A 53 5.20 5.80 15.71
N LYS A 54 5.14 6.53 16.84
CA LYS A 54 4.40 7.81 16.92
C LYS A 54 4.92 8.90 15.96
N GLU A 55 6.19 8.84 15.57
CA GLU A 55 6.86 9.88 14.77
C GLU A 55 6.51 9.77 13.28
N ASN A 56 6.15 8.59 12.77
CA ASN A 56 5.92 8.33 11.34
C ASN A 56 4.46 7.96 11.02
N ARG A 57 3.52 8.41 11.87
CA ARG A 57 2.10 8.00 11.78
C ARG A 57 1.47 8.30 10.41
N LYS A 58 1.82 9.42 9.77
CA LYS A 58 1.33 9.79 8.43
C LYS A 58 1.87 8.88 7.34
N ALA A 59 3.18 8.65 7.31
CA ALA A 59 3.80 7.71 6.40
C ALA A 59 3.26 6.28 6.60
N ALA A 60 3.05 5.85 7.84
CA ALA A 60 2.42 4.55 8.13
C ALA A 60 0.98 4.47 7.59
N ALA A 61 0.18 5.52 7.78
CA ALA A 61 -1.16 5.61 7.22
C ALA A 61 -1.15 5.54 5.69
N ARG A 62 -0.23 6.28 5.05
CA ARG A 62 -0.04 6.24 3.59
C ARG A 62 0.38 4.87 3.11
N CYS A 63 1.31 4.20 3.81
CA CYS A 63 1.75 2.85 3.48
C CYS A 63 0.58 1.86 3.54
N ALA A 64 -0.22 1.90 4.61
CA ALA A 64 -1.41 1.05 4.73
C ALA A 64 -2.44 1.35 3.63
N PHE A 65 -2.65 2.61 3.27
CA PHE A 65 -3.49 2.97 2.14
C PHE A 65 -2.99 2.37 0.81
N LEU A 66 -1.70 2.51 0.51
CA LEU A 66 -1.08 1.94 -0.70
C LEU A 66 -1.23 0.42 -0.73
N MET A 67 -1.05 -0.26 0.41
CA MET A 67 -1.27 -1.71 0.53
C MET A 67 -2.74 -2.09 0.26
N ALA A 68 -3.70 -1.35 0.83
CA ALA A 68 -5.12 -1.60 0.61
C ALA A 68 -5.50 -1.46 -0.87
N TYR A 69 -5.06 -0.37 -1.51
CA TYR A 69 -5.24 -0.16 -2.94
C TYR A 69 -4.61 -1.30 -3.75
N TYR A 70 -3.34 -1.64 -3.48
CA TYR A 70 -2.61 -2.66 -4.23
C TYR A 70 -3.19 -4.06 -4.09
N LEU A 71 -3.80 -4.39 -2.95
CA LEU A 71 -4.51 -5.65 -2.78
C LEU A 71 -5.84 -5.65 -3.55
N PHE A 72 -6.55 -4.53 -3.53
CA PHE A 72 -7.90 -4.43 -4.07
C PHE A 72 -7.92 -4.28 -5.59
N THR A 73 -7.02 -3.50 -6.21
CA THR A 73 -7.09 -3.23 -7.65
C THR A 73 -6.10 -4.04 -8.49
N PRO A 74 -4.77 -4.04 -8.26
CA PRO A 74 -3.85 -4.69 -9.18
C PRO A 74 -3.61 -6.15 -8.79
N LEU A 75 -3.27 -6.45 -7.53
CA LEU A 75 -2.83 -7.80 -7.14
C LEU A 75 -3.99 -8.81 -7.02
N THR A 76 -5.14 -8.37 -6.49
CA THR A 76 -6.38 -9.16 -6.33
C THR A 76 -6.22 -10.62 -5.88
N PRO A 77 -5.40 -10.93 -4.85
CA PRO A 77 -5.24 -12.31 -4.38
C PRO A 77 -6.54 -12.86 -3.76
N PRO A 78 -6.62 -14.19 -3.48
CA PRO A 78 -7.68 -14.72 -2.63
C PRO A 78 -7.79 -13.92 -1.32
N ALA A 79 -9.03 -13.61 -0.91
CA ALA A 79 -9.33 -12.75 0.24
C ALA A 79 -8.81 -11.30 0.13
N SER A 80 -8.53 -10.80 -1.09
CA SER A 80 -8.11 -9.41 -1.35
C SER A 80 -9.01 -8.37 -0.70
N HIS A 81 -10.33 -8.55 -0.74
CA HIS A 81 -11.29 -7.63 -0.14
C HIS A 81 -11.13 -7.53 1.39
N GLU A 82 -11.01 -8.66 2.10
CA GLU A 82 -10.81 -8.68 3.56
C GLU A 82 -9.48 -8.03 3.95
N LEU A 83 -8.42 -8.32 3.21
CA LEU A 83 -7.10 -7.73 3.45
C LEU A 83 -7.08 -6.23 3.13
N ALA A 84 -7.71 -5.81 2.03
CA ALA A 84 -7.83 -4.41 1.66
C ALA A 84 -8.61 -3.64 2.72
N GLU A 85 -9.74 -4.19 3.21
CA GLU A 85 -10.55 -3.60 4.27
C GLU A 85 -9.74 -3.39 5.56
N PHE A 86 -8.93 -4.40 5.95
CA PHE A 86 -8.05 -4.30 7.09
C PHE A 86 -7.09 -3.11 6.98
N TYR A 87 -6.36 -3.01 5.86
CA TYR A 87 -5.35 -1.97 5.69
C TYR A 87 -5.94 -0.57 5.51
N ILE A 88 -7.05 -0.41 4.79
CA ILE A 88 -7.70 0.91 4.66
C ILE A 88 -8.24 1.39 6.00
N SER A 89 -8.73 0.48 6.85
CA SER A 89 -9.18 0.81 8.20
C SER A 89 -8.01 1.29 9.07
N LYS A 90 -6.82 0.68 8.92
CA LYS A 90 -5.59 1.15 9.57
C LYS A 90 -5.12 2.50 9.07
N ALA A 91 -5.20 2.75 7.76
CA ALA A 91 -4.90 4.05 7.19
C ALA A 91 -5.76 5.15 7.84
N LEU A 92 -7.08 4.94 7.92
CA LEU A 92 -8.03 5.86 8.55
C LEU A 92 -7.82 6.02 10.07
N GLU A 93 -7.49 4.93 10.77
CA GLU A 93 -7.15 4.97 12.20
C GLU A 93 -5.93 5.87 12.46
N TRP A 94 -4.95 5.84 11.56
CA TRP A 94 -3.69 6.56 11.74
C TRP A 94 -3.72 7.98 11.19
N ASP A 95 -4.33 8.23 10.04
CA ASP A 95 -4.50 9.56 9.46
C ASP A 95 -5.79 9.63 8.63
N GLU A 96 -6.79 10.31 9.15
CA GLU A 96 -8.11 10.36 8.53
C GLU A 96 -8.16 11.47 7.46
N ILE A 97 -8.01 11.10 6.19
CA ILE A 97 -8.08 12.02 5.05
C ILE A 97 -9.18 11.62 4.05
N PRO A 98 -9.72 12.57 3.25
CA PRO A 98 -10.81 12.30 2.33
C PRO A 98 -10.51 11.18 1.30
N GLU A 99 -9.28 11.10 0.79
CA GLU A 99 -8.86 10.08 -0.18
C GLU A 99 -9.07 8.66 0.38
N TYR A 100 -8.64 8.41 1.61
CA TYR A 100 -8.75 7.07 2.23
C TYR A 100 -10.21 6.70 2.47
N ARG A 101 -11.05 7.67 2.83
CA ARG A 101 -12.48 7.45 3.05
C ARG A 101 -13.20 7.10 1.74
N GLN A 102 -12.88 7.80 0.65
CA GLN A 102 -13.41 7.47 -0.68
C GLN A 102 -13.03 6.05 -1.10
N TRP A 103 -11.78 5.65 -0.86
CA TRP A 103 -11.34 4.29 -1.15
C TRP A 103 -11.96 3.22 -0.24
N LYS A 104 -12.23 3.53 1.04
CA LYS A 104 -13.01 2.63 1.91
C LYS A 104 -14.40 2.37 1.33
N GLU A 105 -15.09 3.41 0.88
CA GLU A 105 -16.42 3.28 0.27
C GLU A 105 -16.37 2.43 -1.01
N ILE A 106 -15.35 2.59 -1.84
CA ILE A 106 -15.12 1.76 -3.03
C ILE A 106 -14.89 0.30 -2.63
N ILE A 107 -13.99 0.04 -1.67
CA ILE A 107 -13.68 -1.31 -1.20
C ILE A 107 -14.95 -1.98 -0.65
N ASP A 108 -15.77 -1.25 0.12
CA ASP A 108 -17.00 -1.75 0.75
C ASP A 108 -18.08 -2.13 -0.25
N MET A 109 -18.09 -1.52 -1.44
CA MET A 109 -18.98 -1.92 -2.53
C MET A 109 -18.55 -3.23 -3.19
N GLY A 110 -17.33 -3.71 -2.92
CA GLY A 110 -16.75 -4.89 -3.54
C GLY A 110 -16.17 -4.62 -4.94
N ASN A 111 -15.47 -5.63 -5.47
CA ASN A 111 -14.98 -5.67 -6.85
C ASN A 111 -15.99 -6.32 -7.79
#